data_AF-A0A9Q0ZTF0-F1
#
_entry.id   AF-A0A9Q0ZTF0-F1
#
_cell.length_a   1.000
_cell.length_b   1.000
_cell.length_c   1.000
_cell.angle_alpha   90.00
_cell.angle_beta   90.00
_cell.angle_gamma   90.00
#
_symmetry.space_group_name_H-M   'P 1'
#
loop_
_entity.id
_entity.type
_entity.pdbx_description
1 polymer ?
#
loop_
_entity_poly.entity_id
_entity_poly.type
_entity_poly.pdbx_seq_one_letter_code
_entity_poly.pdbx_strand_id
1 'polypeptide(L)'
;MAAPNSSVNSHQLHYAVNVQGTKNVIDACVELKVKRLIYTSSASVVFDGIHGIINGDESLPYTDKPLDSYSATKAEGEAAILKANGTNGLLTCSLRPSSIFGPGDRLFVPSLAAAARAGKSKFMIGDGNNIYDFTYVENVAHAHICADRALASEQEVAEKAAGAGRHKDQSASSPSHPPVM
;
A
#
# COMPACT_ATOMS: atom_id res chain seq x y z
N MET A 1 9.76 10.13 2.62
CA MET A 1 9.21 8.76 2.57
C MET A 1 9.83 7.99 3.74
N ALA A 2 9.02 7.35 4.61
CA ALA A 2 9.50 6.65 5.80
C ALA A 2 9.94 5.20 5.53
N ALA A 3 9.58 4.65 4.37
CA ALA A 3 10.03 3.35 3.91
C ALA A 3 11.43 3.44 3.26
N PRO A 4 12.27 2.41 3.39
CA PRO A 4 13.57 2.36 2.72
C PRO A 4 13.37 2.31 1.21
N ASN A 5 14.36 2.83 0.48
CA ASN A 5 14.34 2.81 -0.99
C ASN A 5 14.22 1.36 -1.49
N SER A 6 13.17 1.08 -2.27
CA SER A 6 12.88 -0.25 -2.82
C SER A 6 13.98 -0.76 -3.77
N SER A 7 14.72 0.15 -4.42
CA SER A 7 15.85 -0.20 -5.29
C SER A 7 17.09 -0.71 -4.55
N VAL A 8 17.14 -0.59 -3.21
CA VAL A 8 18.19 -1.19 -2.39
C VAL A 8 17.82 -2.65 -2.14
N ASN A 9 18.58 -3.58 -2.72
CA ASN A 9 18.36 -5.03 -2.54
C ASN A 9 18.85 -5.52 -1.17
N SER A 10 18.18 -5.10 -0.10
CA SER A 10 18.48 -5.52 1.27
C SER A 10 17.21 -5.90 2.00
N HIS A 11 16.89 -7.20 2.00
CA HIS A 11 15.75 -7.73 2.73
C HIS A 11 15.82 -7.38 4.23
N GLN A 12 17.01 -7.43 4.82
CA GLN A 12 17.19 -7.09 6.24
C GLN A 12 16.79 -5.64 6.54
N LEU A 13 17.19 -4.69 5.69
CA LEU A 13 16.80 -3.28 5.85
C LEU A 13 15.30 -3.10 5.65
N HIS A 14 14.74 -3.71 4.61
CA HIS A 14 13.30 -3.65 4.31
C HIS A 14 12.47 -4.23 5.46
N TYR A 15 12.87 -5.38 6.00
CA TYR A 15 12.20 -6.01 7.14
C TYR A 15 12.32 -5.17 8.41
N ALA A 16 13.53 -4.72 8.75
CA ALA A 16 13.77 -3.92 9.96
C ALA A 16 12.92 -2.64 9.97
N VAL A 17 12.75 -1.98 8.83
CA VAL A 17 11.97 -0.74 8.75
C VAL A 17 10.48 -1.01 8.54
N ASN A 18 10.10 -1.76 7.50
CA ASN A 18 8.69 -1.92 7.11
C ASN A 18 7.91 -2.85 8.03
N VAL A 19 8.57 -3.83 8.64
CA VAL A 19 7.91 -4.81 9.52
C VAL A 19 8.18 -4.48 10.98
N GLN A 20 9.44 -4.53 11.40
CA GLN A 20 9.78 -4.33 12.81
C GLN A 20 9.50 -2.89 13.24
N GLY A 21 9.86 -1.90 12.42
CA GLY A 21 9.53 -0.50 12.68
C GLY A 21 8.04 -0.26 12.82
N THR A 22 7.22 -0.89 11.97
CA THR A 22 5.75 -0.82 12.04
C THR A 22 5.21 -1.43 13.33
N LYS A 23 5.69 -2.61 13.73
CA LYS A 23 5.32 -3.26 15.00
C LYS A 23 5.65 -2.36 16.19
N ASN A 24 6.84 -1.77 16.21
CA ASN A 24 7.24 -0.84 17.27
C ASN A 24 6.33 0.40 17.35
N VAL A 25 5.90 0.95 16.21
CA VAL A 25 4.96 2.09 16.19
C VAL A 25 3.59 1.69 16.72
N ILE A 26 3.09 0.50 16.35
CA ILE A 26 1.83 -0.03 16.89
C ILE A 26 1.92 -0.15 18.42
N ASP A 27 2.97 -0.77 18.93
CA ASP A 27 3.17 -0.96 20.37
C ASP A 27 3.21 0.38 21.11
N ALA A 28 3.96 1.36 20.58
CA ALA A 28 4.02 2.71 21.13
C ALA A 28 2.66 3.42 21.08
N CYS A 29 1.88 3.26 20.00
CA CYS A 29 0.53 3.80 19.91
C CYS A 29 -0.39 3.23 20.99
N VAL A 30 -0.31 1.92 21.24
CA VAL A 30 -1.10 1.25 22.27
C VAL A 30 -0.68 1.72 23.67
N GLU A 31 0.62 1.75 23.95
CA GLU A 31 1.17 2.18 25.25
C GLU A 31 0.78 3.63 25.58
N LEU A 32 0.91 4.52 24.61
CA LEU A 32 0.63 5.94 24.74
C LEU A 32 -0.86 6.30 24.53
N LYS A 33 -1.73 5.30 24.33
CA LYS A 33 -3.18 5.46 24.12
C LYS A 33 -3.52 6.37 22.94
N VAL A 34 -2.70 6.34 21.88
CA VAL A 34 -3.00 6.98 20.60
C VAL A 34 -4.29 6.39 20.05
N LYS A 35 -5.17 7.26 19.54
CA LYS A 35 -6.50 6.84 19.09
C LYS A 35 -6.56 6.40 17.65
N ARG A 36 -5.69 6.92 16.79
CA ARG A 36 -5.75 6.72 15.34
C ARG A 36 -4.34 6.59 14.78
N LEU A 37 -4.14 5.57 13.95
CA LEU A 37 -2.88 5.31 13.25
C LEU A 37 -3.17 5.09 11.76
N ILE A 38 -2.63 5.97 10.93
CA ILE A 38 -2.76 5.89 9.47
C ILE A 38 -1.43 5.42 8.90
N TYR A 39 -1.47 4.34 8.14
CA TYR A 39 -0.30 3.71 7.55
C TYR A 39 -0.27 3.96 6.03
N THR A 40 0.84 4.50 5.54
CA THR A 40 1.09 4.59 4.10
C THR A 40 1.65 3.26 3.61
N SER A 41 0.82 2.44 2.99
CA SER A 41 1.19 1.22 2.30
C SER A 41 1.56 1.50 0.83
N SER A 42 1.36 0.54 -0.06
CA SER A 42 1.72 0.59 -1.47
C SER A 42 0.74 -0.25 -2.29
N ALA A 43 0.38 0.20 -3.49
CA ALA A 43 -0.36 -0.63 -4.44
C ALA A 43 0.39 -1.93 -4.81
N SER A 44 1.72 -1.98 -4.61
CA SER A 44 2.53 -3.16 -4.88
C SER A 44 2.23 -4.37 -3.98
N VAL A 45 1.53 -4.18 -2.84
CA VAL A 45 1.20 -5.30 -1.93
C VAL A 45 0.14 -6.25 -2.51
N VAL A 46 -0.59 -5.81 -3.55
CA VAL A 46 -1.62 -6.58 -4.25
C VAL A 46 -1.26 -6.90 -5.70
N PHE A 47 -0.08 -6.49 -6.15
CA PHE A 47 0.36 -6.66 -7.54
C PHE A 47 1.33 -7.83 -7.66
N ASP A 48 1.03 -8.78 -8.54
CA ASP A 48 1.81 -10.01 -8.75
C ASP A 48 2.80 -9.93 -9.92
N GLY A 49 2.83 -8.80 -10.64
CA GLY A 49 3.72 -8.59 -11.79
C GLY A 49 3.23 -9.19 -13.10
N ILE A 50 2.09 -9.87 -13.10
CA ILE A 50 1.57 -10.59 -14.26
C ILE A 50 0.20 -10.03 -14.65
N HIS A 51 -0.69 -9.86 -13.68
CA HIS A 51 -2.07 -9.42 -13.93
C HIS A 51 -2.20 -7.92 -13.68
N GLY A 52 -2.69 -7.20 -14.69
CA GLY A 52 -2.99 -5.78 -14.55
C GLY A 52 -4.10 -5.55 -13.52
N ILE A 53 -3.94 -4.50 -12.69
CA ILE A 53 -4.97 -4.06 -11.75
C ILE A 53 -5.70 -2.88 -12.39
N ILE A 54 -6.98 -3.06 -12.69
CA ILE A 54 -7.83 -2.02 -13.28
C ILE A 54 -8.97 -1.72 -12.30
N ASN A 55 -9.07 -0.45 -11.86
CA ASN A 55 -10.07 0.00 -10.88
C ASN A 55 -10.07 -0.83 -9.57
N GLY A 56 -8.89 -1.20 -9.10
CA GLY A 56 -8.73 -1.95 -7.86
C GLY A 56 -9.15 -1.16 -6.62
N ASP A 57 -9.75 -1.83 -5.64
CA ASP A 57 -10.12 -1.27 -4.35
C ASP A 57 -9.46 -2.04 -3.18
N GLU A 58 -9.84 -1.72 -1.94
CA GLU A 58 -9.24 -2.35 -0.75
C GLU A 58 -9.63 -3.81 -0.55
N SER A 59 -10.58 -4.35 -1.34
CA SER A 59 -10.95 -5.77 -1.30
C SER A 59 -9.94 -6.68 -1.99
N LEU A 60 -9.02 -6.11 -2.78
CA LEU A 60 -7.98 -6.89 -3.44
C LEU A 60 -7.10 -7.62 -2.41
N PRO A 61 -6.94 -8.95 -2.56
CA PRO A 61 -6.12 -9.75 -1.67
C PRO A 61 -4.65 -9.40 -1.84
N TYR A 62 -3.85 -9.68 -0.82
CA TYR A 62 -2.40 -9.68 -0.96
C TYR A 62 -1.97 -10.67 -2.04
N THR A 63 -0.90 -10.36 -2.75
CA THR A 63 -0.30 -11.31 -3.69
C THR A 63 0.42 -12.45 -2.95
N ASP A 64 0.22 -13.69 -3.39
CA ASP A 64 0.98 -14.85 -2.93
C ASP A 64 2.44 -14.82 -3.42
N LYS A 65 2.72 -14.03 -4.46
CA LYS A 65 4.02 -13.91 -5.10
C LYS A 65 4.43 -12.44 -5.23
N PRO A 66 4.99 -11.84 -4.16
CA PRO A 66 5.52 -10.49 -4.23
C PRO A 66 6.67 -10.38 -5.23
N LEU A 67 6.68 -9.30 -6.01
CA LEU A 67 7.71 -9.00 -7.01
C LEU A 67 9.11 -8.79 -6.40
N ASP A 68 9.16 -8.22 -5.20
CA ASP A 68 10.39 -7.89 -4.51
C ASP A 68 10.25 -7.95 -2.98
N SER A 69 11.38 -7.89 -2.29
CA SER A 69 11.43 -7.88 -0.82
C SER A 69 10.70 -6.67 -0.22
N TYR A 70 10.66 -5.55 -0.93
CA TYR A 70 9.97 -4.35 -0.46
C TYR A 70 8.45 -4.63 -0.39
N SER A 71 7.87 -5.17 -1.45
CA SER A 71 6.44 -5.47 -1.56
C SER A 71 6.02 -6.53 -0.55
N ALA A 72 6.84 -7.57 -0.36
CA ALA A 72 6.62 -8.59 0.66
C ALA A 72 6.58 -7.98 2.08
N THR A 73 7.60 -7.19 2.44
CA THR A 73 7.70 -6.59 3.78
C THR A 73 6.66 -5.48 4.02
N LYS A 74 6.25 -4.75 2.97
CA LYS A 74 5.14 -3.79 3.05
C LYS A 74 3.80 -4.48 3.28
N ALA A 75 3.56 -5.63 2.64
CA ALA A 75 2.37 -6.44 2.86
C ALA A 75 2.32 -6.96 4.31
N GLU A 76 3.43 -7.48 4.85
CA GLU A 76 3.48 -7.92 6.25
C GLU A 76 3.26 -6.75 7.23
N GLY A 77 3.88 -5.59 6.98
CA GLY A 77 3.66 -4.39 7.78
C GLY A 77 2.21 -3.91 7.75
N GLU A 78 1.57 -3.91 6.57
CA GLU A 78 0.15 -3.55 6.44
C GLU A 78 -0.75 -4.55 7.18
N ALA A 79 -0.50 -5.85 7.05
CA ALA A 79 -1.27 -6.87 7.76
C ALA A 79 -1.17 -6.69 9.29
N ALA A 80 0.00 -6.31 9.81
CA ALA A 80 0.18 -6.00 11.23
C ALA A 80 -0.65 -4.78 11.67
N ILE A 81 -0.70 -3.72 10.84
CA ILE A 81 -1.51 -2.52 11.10
C ILE A 81 -2.99 -2.89 11.15
N LEU A 82 -3.50 -3.58 10.12
CA LEU A 82 -4.92 -3.96 10.05
C LEU A 82 -5.32 -4.88 11.21
N LYS A 83 -4.42 -5.77 11.64
CA LYS A 83 -4.65 -6.64 12.80
C LYS A 83 -4.70 -5.87 14.12
N ALA A 84 -3.97 -4.75 14.23
CA ALA A 84 -3.96 -3.91 15.44
C ALA A 84 -5.25 -3.09 15.61
N ASN A 85 -6.08 -2.98 14.57
CA ASN A 85 -7.34 -2.24 14.62
C ASN A 85 -8.24 -2.73 15.76
N GLY A 86 -8.81 -1.79 16.52
CA GLY A 86 -9.66 -2.04 17.68
C GLY A 86 -8.91 -2.44 18.96
N THR A 87 -7.62 -2.75 18.89
CA THR A 87 -6.83 -3.14 20.07
C THR A 87 -6.69 -1.95 21.00
N ASN A 88 -7.19 -2.08 22.24
CA ASN A 88 -7.16 -1.03 23.26
C ASN A 88 -7.73 0.33 22.79
N GLY A 89 -8.68 0.31 21.84
CA GLY A 89 -9.29 1.50 21.27
C GLY A 89 -8.43 2.24 20.24
N LEU A 90 -7.36 1.62 19.74
CA LEU A 90 -6.61 2.10 18.58
C LEU A 90 -7.39 1.81 17.30
N LEU A 91 -7.69 2.84 16.52
CA LEU A 91 -8.25 2.70 15.18
C LEU A 91 -7.13 2.82 14.14
N THR A 92 -7.16 1.99 13.11
CA THR A 92 -6.12 2.00 12.08
C THR A 92 -6.71 2.13 10.68
N CYS A 93 -5.99 2.78 9.76
CA CYS A 93 -6.32 2.82 8.34
C CYS A 93 -5.05 2.63 7.51
N SER A 94 -5.11 1.85 6.43
CA SER A 94 -4.01 1.71 5.48
C SER A 94 -4.39 2.33 4.13
N LEU A 95 -3.48 3.13 3.57
CA LEU A 95 -3.63 3.73 2.24
C LEU A 95 -2.61 3.09 1.29
N ARG A 96 -3.05 2.60 0.13
CA ARG A 96 -2.20 1.94 -0.87
C ARG A 96 -1.97 2.84 -2.11
N PRO A 97 -1.25 3.98 -2.00
CA PRO A 97 -0.98 4.82 -3.16
C PRO A 97 -0.11 4.06 -4.19
N SER A 98 -0.27 4.45 -5.46
CA SER A 98 0.63 4.08 -6.56
C SER A 98 1.91 4.95 -6.53
N SER A 99 2.69 5.01 -7.62
CA SER A 99 3.93 5.80 -7.61
C SER A 99 3.65 7.28 -7.33
N ILE A 100 4.20 7.76 -6.20
CA ILE A 100 4.00 9.13 -5.74
C ILE A 100 4.98 10.06 -6.46
N PHE A 101 4.49 11.19 -6.97
CA PHE A 101 5.32 12.22 -7.61
C PHE A 101 4.90 13.63 -7.18
N GLY A 102 5.79 14.61 -7.36
CA GLY A 102 5.52 16.03 -7.09
C GLY A 102 6.70 16.77 -6.44
N PRO A 103 6.48 17.97 -5.92
CA PRO A 103 7.50 18.74 -5.20
C PRO A 103 8.17 17.92 -4.09
N GLY A 104 9.50 17.91 -4.07
CA GLY A 104 10.27 17.14 -3.09
C GLY A 104 10.44 15.65 -3.42
N ASP A 105 9.97 15.17 -4.57
CA ASP A 105 10.29 13.83 -5.07
C ASP A 105 11.79 13.68 -5.31
N ARG A 106 12.37 12.63 -4.72
CA ARG A 106 13.80 12.30 -4.78
C ARG A 106 14.06 11.01 -5.56
N LEU A 107 13.01 10.32 -5.98
CA LEU A 107 13.09 8.98 -6.55
C LEU A 107 12.55 8.94 -7.97
N PHE A 108 11.27 9.25 -8.20
CA PHE A 108 10.62 8.93 -9.47
C PHE A 108 10.99 9.91 -10.59
N VAL A 109 10.57 11.16 -10.50
CA VAL A 109 10.83 12.20 -11.50
C VAL A 109 12.33 12.41 -11.75
N PRO A 110 13.20 12.45 -10.71
CA PRO A 110 14.65 12.55 -10.93
C PRO A 110 15.22 11.37 -11.71
N SER A 111 14.79 10.13 -11.42
CA SER A 111 15.26 8.93 -12.12
C SER A 111 14.79 8.92 -13.58
N LEU A 112 13.54 9.29 -13.83
CA LEU A 112 13.01 9.42 -15.18
C LEU A 112 13.80 10.47 -16.00
N ALA A 113 14.03 11.65 -15.42
CA ALA A 113 14.80 12.71 -16.08
C ALA A 113 16.27 12.30 -16.33
N ALA A 114 16.89 11.57 -15.41
CA ALA A 114 18.23 11.04 -15.58
C ALA A 114 18.30 9.99 -16.70
N ALA A 115 17.32 9.08 -16.77
CA ALA A 115 17.24 8.09 -17.83
C ALA A 115 17.04 8.74 -19.22
N ALA A 116 16.19 9.77 -19.30
CA ALA A 116 15.98 10.53 -20.53
C ALA A 116 17.26 11.24 -20.99
N ARG A 117 17.98 11.93 -20.09
CA ARG A 117 19.27 12.56 -20.40
C ARG A 117 20.33 11.57 -20.85
N ALA A 118 20.32 10.35 -20.32
CA ALA A 118 21.21 9.27 -20.74
C ALA A 118 20.79 8.62 -22.07
N GLY A 119 19.77 9.12 -22.76
CA GLY A 119 19.27 8.57 -24.02
C GLY A 119 18.64 7.19 -23.88
N LYS A 120 18.19 6.82 -22.67
CA LYS A 120 17.52 5.53 -22.41
C LYS A 120 16.04 5.53 -22.77
N SER A 121 15.44 6.70 -23.01
CA SER A 121 14.03 6.86 -23.41
C SER A 121 13.70 6.26 -24.78
N LYS A 122 14.71 5.91 -25.60
CA LYS A 122 14.53 5.22 -26.89
C LYS A 122 14.22 3.72 -26.75
N PHE A 123 14.38 3.16 -25.55
CA PHE A 123 14.08 1.76 -25.28
C PHE A 123 12.69 1.64 -24.67
N MET A 124 11.87 0.79 -25.25
CA MET A 124 10.54 0.45 -24.75
C MET A 124 10.57 -1.00 -24.26
N ILE A 125 10.07 -1.22 -23.04
CA ILE A 125 9.93 -2.56 -22.47
C ILE A 125 8.50 -3.01 -22.73
N GLY A 126 8.33 -4.16 -23.38
CA GLY A 126 7.02 -4.68 -23.79
C GLY A 126 6.54 -4.07 -25.10
N ASP A 127 5.22 -4.00 -25.27
CA ASP A 127 4.54 -3.58 -26.50
C ASP A 127 4.14 -2.10 -26.52
N GLY A 128 4.40 -1.37 -25.42
CA GLY A 128 4.06 0.04 -25.27
C GLY A 128 2.65 0.31 -24.74
N ASN A 129 1.86 -0.72 -24.44
CA ASN A 129 0.49 -0.58 -23.93
C ASN A 129 0.41 -0.74 -22.39
N ASN A 130 1.55 -0.69 -21.70
CA ASN A 130 1.60 -0.79 -20.24
C ASN A 130 0.88 0.40 -19.60
N ILE A 131 -0.11 0.12 -18.77
CA ILE A 131 -0.83 1.12 -17.98
C ILE A 131 -0.18 1.21 -16.60
N TYR A 132 -0.02 2.43 -16.11
CA TYR A 132 0.57 2.68 -14.80
C TYR A 132 -0.04 3.91 -14.13
N ASP A 133 -0.38 3.79 -12.85
CA ASP A 133 -0.96 4.87 -12.08
C ASP A 133 0.11 5.70 -11.36
N PHE A 134 -0.09 7.02 -11.36
CA PHE A 134 0.72 7.97 -10.63
C PHE A 134 -0.16 8.81 -9.70
N THR A 135 0.29 8.99 -8.47
CA THR A 135 -0.46 9.79 -7.48
C THR A 135 0.33 11.04 -7.11
N TYR A 136 -0.27 12.22 -7.29
CA TYR A 136 0.38 13.48 -6.88
C TYR A 136 0.51 13.55 -5.35
N VAL A 137 1.66 14.01 -4.86
CA VAL A 137 2.01 13.98 -3.43
C VAL A 137 1.01 14.73 -2.54
N GLU A 138 0.45 15.84 -3.00
CA GLU A 138 -0.57 16.57 -2.23
C GLU A 138 -1.90 15.82 -2.17
N ASN A 139 -2.24 15.03 -3.19
CA ASN A 139 -3.42 14.17 -3.14
C ASN A 139 -3.23 13.05 -2.11
N VAL A 140 -2.01 12.50 -1.98
CA VAL A 140 -1.68 11.53 -0.93
C VAL A 140 -1.80 12.19 0.45
N ALA A 141 -1.27 13.41 0.62
CA ALA A 141 -1.39 14.14 1.88
C ALA A 141 -2.86 14.43 2.23
N HIS A 142 -3.65 14.85 1.24
CA HIS A 142 -5.08 15.06 1.40
C HIS A 142 -5.81 13.76 1.79
N ALA A 143 -5.46 12.62 1.19
CA ALA A 143 -6.01 11.33 1.55
C ALA A 143 -5.73 10.94 3.01
N HIS A 144 -4.53 11.25 3.55
CA HIS A 144 -4.23 11.03 4.96
C HIS A 144 -5.11 11.90 5.88
N ILE A 145 -5.34 13.16 5.51
CA ILE A 145 -6.24 14.06 6.27
C ILE A 145 -7.68 13.52 6.23
N CYS A 146 -8.14 13.06 5.06
CA CYS A 146 -9.46 12.45 4.92
C CYS A 146 -9.59 11.16 5.76
N ALA A 147 -8.57 10.31 5.77
CA ALA A 147 -8.54 9.10 6.57
C ALA A 147 -8.61 9.41 8.08
N ASP A 148 -7.88 10.42 8.57
CA ASP A 148 -7.96 10.83 9.98
C ASP A 148 -9.37 11.31 10.35
N ARG A 149 -9.97 12.15 9.50
CA ARG A 149 -11.33 12.65 9.70
C ARG A 149 -12.36 11.51 9.67
N ALA A 150 -12.20 10.54 8.78
CA ALA A 150 -13.10 9.39 8.67
C ALA A 150 -12.97 8.44 9.87
N LEU A 151 -11.76 8.27 10.42
CA LEU A 151 -11.58 7.51 11.66
C LEU A 151 -12.09 8.24 12.91
N ALA A 152 -12.32 9.55 12.82
CA ALA A 152 -12.84 10.38 13.92
C ALA A 152 -14.36 10.60 13.84
N SER A 153 -15.03 10.13 12.79
CA SER A 153 -16.46 10.33 12.58
C SER A 153 -17.30 9.22 13.23
N GLU A 154 -18.60 9.20 12.92
CA GLU A 154 -19.55 8.19 13.42
C GLU A 154 -19.11 6.77 13.08
N GLN A 155 -19.57 5.83 13.90
CA GLN A 155 -19.03 4.48 13.99
C GLN A 155 -19.04 3.72 12.64
N GLU A 156 -20.07 3.89 11.80
CA GLU A 156 -20.14 3.25 10.48
C GLU A 156 -19.04 3.74 9.52
N VAL A 157 -18.75 5.04 9.51
CA VAL A 157 -17.74 5.64 8.63
C VAL A 157 -16.34 5.29 9.12
N ALA A 158 -16.14 5.28 10.44
CA ALA A 158 -14.90 4.83 11.05
C ALA A 158 -14.63 3.34 10.78
N GLU A 159 -15.66 2.47 10.86
CA GLU A 159 -15.55 1.04 10.53
C GLU A 159 -15.20 0.80 9.06
N LYS A 160 -15.78 1.58 8.13
CA LYS A 160 -15.43 1.51 6.71
C LYS A 160 -13.99 1.96 6.45
N ALA A 161 -13.58 3.09 7.02
CA ALA A 161 -12.22 3.60 6.90
C ALA A 161 -11.17 2.66 7.53
N ALA A 162 -11.55 1.94 8.58
CA ALA A 162 -10.72 0.95 9.23
C ALA A 162 -10.75 -0.45 8.58
N GLY A 163 -11.50 -0.61 7.48
CA GLY A 163 -11.61 -1.89 6.76
C GLY A 163 -12.46 -2.96 7.45
N ALA A 164 -13.14 -2.64 8.57
CA ALA A 164 -13.87 -3.59 9.40
C ALA A 164 -15.29 -3.92 8.89
N GLY A 165 -15.88 -3.07 8.04
CA GLY A 165 -17.28 -3.20 7.61
C GLY A 165 -17.59 -4.21 6.49
N ARG A 166 -16.58 -4.85 5.86
CA ARG A 166 -16.80 -5.63 4.61
C ARG A 166 -16.53 -7.13 4.71
N HIS A 167 -16.15 -7.65 5.87
CA HIS A 167 -15.71 -9.05 6.01
C HIS A 167 -16.82 -10.07 6.36
N LYS A 168 -18.10 -9.66 6.47
CA LYS A 168 -19.18 -10.52 7.00
C LYS A 168 -20.03 -11.29 5.98
N ASP A 169 -19.96 -11.01 4.68
CA ASP A 169 -20.84 -11.67 3.70
C ASP A 169 -20.10 -12.19 2.47
N GLN A 170 -19.28 -13.25 2.64
CA GLN A 170 -18.91 -14.13 1.52
C GLN A 170 -18.82 -15.59 1.99
N SER A 171 -19.97 -16.16 2.34
CA SER A 171 -20.19 -17.60 2.30
C SER A 171 -21.36 -17.92 1.38
N ALA A 172 -21.15 -17.82 0.05
CA ALA A 172 -22.02 -18.46 -0.94
C ALA A 172 -21.40 -18.43 -2.35
N SER A 173 -21.46 -19.58 -3.01
CA SER A 173 -21.32 -19.86 -4.46
C SER A 173 -19.98 -19.56 -5.14
N SER A 174 -19.16 -20.60 -5.24
CA SER A 174 -18.16 -20.78 -6.29
C SER A 174 -18.83 -21.11 -7.63
N PRO A 175 -18.51 -20.42 -8.73
CA PRO A 175 -18.76 -20.92 -10.08
C PRO A 175 -17.53 -21.63 -10.63
N SER A 176 -17.73 -22.87 -11.06
CA SER A 176 -16.79 -23.65 -11.85
C SER A 176 -16.53 -23.00 -13.22
N HIS A 177 -15.27 -22.73 -13.57
CA HIS A 177 -14.87 -22.46 -14.95
C HIS A 177 -14.13 -23.68 -15.55
N PRO A 178 -14.41 -24.08 -16.80
CA PRO A 178 -13.76 -25.21 -17.46
C PRO A 178 -12.40 -24.81 -18.06
N PRO A 179 -11.52 -25.79 -18.37
CA PRO A 179 -10.19 -25.53 -18.91
C PRO A 179 -10.25 -25.09 -20.38
N VAL A 180 -9.37 -24.16 -20.75
CA VAL A 180 -9.10 -23.78 -22.15
C VAL A 180 -7.87 -24.57 -22.62
N MET A 181 -7.97 -25.16 -23.81
CA MET A 181 -6.92 -25.89 -24.53
C MET A 181 -5.73 -25.00 -24.90
#